data_AF-A0A401H5W2-F1
#
_entry.id   AF-A0A401H5W2-F1
#
_cell.length_a   1.000
_cell.length_b   1.000
_cell.length_c   1.000
_cell.angle_alpha   90.00
_cell.angle_beta   90.00
_cell.angle_gamma   90.00
#
_symmetry.space_group_name_H-M   'P 1'
#
loop_
_entity.id
_entity.type
_entity.pdbx_description
1 polymer ?
#
loop_
_entity_poly.entity_id
_entity_poly.type
_entity_poly.pdbx_seq_one_letter_code
_entity_poly.pdbx_strand_id
1 'polypeptide(L)'
;MGVTEGPIRMSDAAGPMSQVNFASKAGSAKKVKDRHERQQNIRRLFTATGRMSFYVKTAQPHFGMDLISADEVDKLCEKLLWEVHETNWHCELHVLDARLLDMSKWSSMHCWECEAQLAKVWDKQDSGSGLTVAPC
;
A
#
# COMPACT_ATOMS: atom_id res chain seq x y z
N MET A 1 84.43 -22.41 12.78
CA MET A 1 84.00 -23.67 12.13
C MET A 1 82.89 -24.24 13.01
N GLY A 2 81.62 -24.40 12.67
CA GLY A 2 80.78 -24.13 11.51
C GLY A 2 79.32 -24.28 12.02
N VAL A 3 78.39 -23.50 11.46
CA VAL A 3 76.98 -23.34 11.85
C VAL A 3 76.11 -24.49 11.33
N THR A 4 74.98 -24.82 11.97
CA THR A 4 73.64 -25.00 11.32
C THR A 4 72.50 -25.17 12.33
N GLU A 5 71.36 -24.55 12.00
CA GLU A 5 70.18 -24.25 12.81
C GLU A 5 69.03 -25.28 12.66
N GLY A 6 68.30 -25.55 13.75
CA GLY A 6 66.84 -25.87 13.89
C GLY A 6 66.15 -26.96 13.03
N PRO A 7 64.82 -27.18 13.16
CA PRO A 7 63.91 -27.01 14.32
C PRO A 7 63.00 -28.25 14.58
N ILE A 8 62.27 -28.21 15.70
CA ILE A 8 61.22 -29.15 16.15
C ILE A 8 60.07 -29.25 15.12
N ARG A 9 59.63 -30.46 14.78
CA ARG A 9 58.37 -30.69 14.05
C ARG A 9 57.55 -31.84 14.65
N MET A 10 56.40 -31.48 15.21
CA MET A 10 55.26 -32.36 15.43
C MET A 10 54.44 -32.45 14.15
N SER A 11 54.13 -33.66 13.71
CA SER A 11 53.25 -34.05 12.59
C SER A 11 52.91 -35.53 12.90
N ASP A 12 51.69 -36.05 12.97
CA ASP A 12 50.46 -35.75 12.24
C ASP A 12 49.23 -36.16 13.07
N ALA A 13 48.18 -35.35 13.02
CA ALA A 13 46.81 -35.79 13.26
C ALA A 13 45.87 -35.03 12.31
N ALA A 14 45.70 -35.56 11.11
CA ALA A 14 44.68 -35.11 10.16
C ALA A 14 43.30 -35.58 10.65
N GLY A 15 42.53 -34.68 11.27
CA GLY A 15 41.10 -34.85 11.56
C GLY A 15 40.22 -34.18 10.49
N PRO A 16 39.06 -34.74 10.12
CA PRO A 16 38.24 -34.23 9.03
C PRO A 16 37.38 -33.06 9.51
N MET A 17 37.63 -31.85 9.00
CA MET A 17 36.82 -30.66 9.26
C MET A 17 36.34 -30.05 7.94
N SER A 18 35.25 -30.58 7.35
CA SER A 18 34.67 -29.99 6.13
C SER A 18 33.19 -30.34 5.84
N GLN A 19 32.33 -30.52 6.84
CA GLN A 19 30.89 -30.78 6.57
C GLN A 19 29.89 -29.80 7.20
N VAL A 20 30.30 -28.91 8.10
CA VAL A 20 29.35 -28.08 8.87
C VAL A 20 28.91 -26.79 8.15
N ASN A 21 29.62 -26.35 7.09
CA ASN A 21 29.37 -25.03 6.47
C ASN A 21 28.36 -25.02 5.32
N PHE A 22 27.94 -26.17 4.79
CA PHE A 22 27.01 -26.22 3.64
C PHE A 22 25.54 -26.16 4.06
N ALA A 23 25.16 -26.78 5.18
CA ALA A 23 23.77 -26.84 5.64
C ALA A 23 23.23 -25.48 6.10
N SER A 24 24.05 -24.68 6.78
CA SER A 24 23.69 -23.32 7.24
C SER A 24 23.53 -22.34 6.06
N LYS A 25 24.34 -22.50 5.01
CA LYS A 25 24.27 -21.71 3.76
C LYS A 25 23.07 -22.11 2.89
N ALA A 26 22.71 -23.40 2.87
CA ALA A 26 21.52 -23.89 2.16
C ALA A 26 20.22 -23.44 2.84
N GLY A 27 20.17 -23.44 4.19
CA GLY A 27 19.03 -22.95 4.96
C GLY A 27 18.80 -21.44 4.80
N SER A 28 19.87 -20.63 4.72
CA SER A 28 19.76 -19.20 4.44
C SER A 28 19.38 -18.92 2.98
N ALA A 29 19.93 -19.68 2.03
CA ALA A 29 19.56 -19.58 0.61
C ALA A 29 18.07 -19.90 0.37
N LYS A 30 17.52 -20.91 1.04
CA LYS A 30 16.09 -21.24 0.98
C LYS A 30 15.22 -20.08 1.51
N LYS A 31 15.57 -19.52 2.67
CA LYS A 31 14.85 -18.36 3.24
C LYS A 31 14.91 -17.12 2.34
N VAL A 32 16.04 -16.87 1.69
CA VAL A 32 16.20 -15.76 0.74
C VAL A 32 15.35 -15.98 -0.51
N LYS A 33 15.30 -17.21 -1.03
CA LYS A 33 14.43 -17.58 -2.15
C LYS A 33 12.96 -17.40 -1.82
N ASP A 34 12.51 -17.91 -0.68
CA ASP A 34 11.10 -17.81 -0.24
C ASP A 34 10.69 -16.34 -0.04
N ARG A 35 11.59 -15.52 0.52
CA ARG A 35 11.37 -14.07 0.65
C ARG A 35 11.26 -13.38 -0.71
N HIS A 36 12.13 -13.75 -1.65
CA HIS A 36 12.10 -13.20 -3.00
C HIS A 36 10.81 -13.57 -3.73
N GLU A 37 10.38 -14.83 -3.62
CA GLU A 37 9.17 -15.33 -4.25
C GLU A 37 7.91 -14.66 -3.70
N ARG A 38 7.83 -14.46 -2.37
CA ARG A 38 6.77 -13.67 -1.74
C ARG A 38 6.74 -12.22 -2.25
N GLN A 39 7.90 -11.58 -2.39
CA GLN A 39 7.97 -10.22 -2.93
C GLN A 39 7.53 -10.13 -4.39
N GLN A 40 7.88 -11.12 -5.22
CA GLN A 40 7.45 -11.18 -6.61
C GLN A 40 5.93 -11.40 -6.73
N ASN A 41 5.35 -12.23 -5.88
CA ASN A 41 3.91 -12.46 -5.86
C ASN A 41 3.14 -11.18 -5.47
N ILE A 42 3.62 -10.44 -4.47
CA ILE A 42 3.07 -9.13 -4.11
C ILE A 42 3.18 -8.16 -5.29
N ARG A 43 4.36 -8.06 -5.92
CA ARG A 43 4.55 -7.19 -7.09
C ARG A 43 3.61 -7.54 -8.22
N ARG A 44 3.42 -8.84 -8.52
CA ARG A 44 2.50 -9.33 -9.56
C ARG A 44 1.04 -8.99 -9.26
N LEU A 45 0.62 -9.15 -8.00
CA LEU A 45 -0.73 -8.79 -7.56
C LEU A 45 -1.04 -7.31 -7.88
N PHE A 46 -0.12 -6.41 -7.52
CA PHE A 46 -0.33 -4.98 -7.68
C PHE A 46 0.01 -4.42 -9.07
N THR A 47 0.85 -5.12 -9.86
CA THR A 47 1.04 -4.78 -11.28
C THR A 47 -0.16 -5.17 -12.13
N ALA A 48 -0.85 -6.27 -11.81
CA ALA A 48 -2.09 -6.66 -12.49
C ALA A 48 -3.23 -5.65 -12.27
N THR A 49 -3.27 -5.00 -11.09
CA THR A 49 -4.26 -3.95 -10.77
C THR A 49 -3.80 -2.55 -11.17
N GLY A 50 -2.59 -2.38 -11.72
CA GLY A 50 -2.05 -1.08 -12.14
C GLY A 50 -1.78 -0.07 -11.02
N ARG A 51 -1.74 -0.49 -9.75
CA ARG A 51 -1.77 0.42 -8.58
C ARG A 51 -0.58 0.27 -7.62
N MET A 52 0.62 0.03 -8.14
CA MET A 52 1.84 0.18 -7.34
C MET A 52 2.59 1.43 -7.78
N SER A 53 2.33 2.56 -7.13
CA SER A 53 3.28 3.68 -7.20
C SER A 53 4.55 3.21 -6.51
N PHE A 54 5.67 3.22 -7.24
CA PHE A 54 6.95 2.99 -6.60
C PHE A 54 7.22 4.16 -5.65
N TYR A 55 7.77 3.86 -4.47
CA TYR A 55 8.18 4.91 -3.55
C TYR A 55 9.27 5.76 -4.20
N VAL A 56 8.90 6.96 -4.63
CA VAL A 56 9.81 7.96 -5.17
C VAL A 56 10.10 8.94 -4.04
N LYS A 57 11.36 9.03 -3.60
CA LYS A 57 11.77 9.93 -2.50
C LYS A 57 11.47 11.41 -2.76
N THR A 58 11.33 11.78 -4.02
CA THR A 58 11.01 13.15 -4.46
C THR A 58 9.54 13.32 -4.81
N ALA A 59 8.70 12.28 -4.66
CA ALA A 59 7.28 12.43 -4.88
C ALA A 59 6.70 13.28 -3.77
N GLN A 60 5.97 14.31 -4.18
CA GLN A 60 5.23 15.14 -3.26
C GLN A 60 3.81 14.57 -3.16
N PRO A 61 3.37 14.10 -1.99
CA PRO A 61 2.03 13.54 -1.83
C PRO A 61 1.00 14.67 -1.87
N HIS A 62 -0.11 14.43 -2.54
CA HIS A 62 -1.24 15.36 -2.63
C HIS A 62 -2.51 14.73 -2.06
N PHE A 63 -3.34 15.54 -1.41
CA PHE A 63 -4.71 15.19 -1.02
C PHE A 63 -5.66 16.07 -1.82
N GLY A 64 -6.36 15.47 -2.78
CA GLY A 64 -7.08 16.25 -3.78
C GLY A 64 -6.12 17.13 -4.57
N MET A 65 -6.29 18.46 -4.47
CA MET A 65 -5.42 19.45 -5.10
C MET A 65 -4.33 19.99 -4.15
N ASP A 66 -4.42 19.67 -2.86
CA ASP A 66 -3.53 20.22 -1.83
C ASP A 66 -2.26 19.40 -1.71
N LEU A 67 -1.12 20.08 -1.59
CA LEU A 67 0.14 19.42 -1.28
C LEU A 67 0.22 19.13 0.21
N ILE A 68 0.58 17.90 0.60
CA ILE A 68 0.66 17.48 1.99
C ILE A 68 2.12 17.40 2.45
N SER A 69 2.43 17.97 3.61
CA SER A 69 3.67 17.69 4.34
C SER A 69 3.45 16.75 5.53
N ALA A 70 4.52 16.08 5.97
CA ALA A 70 4.51 15.29 7.20
C ALA A 70 4.24 16.13 8.47
N ASP A 71 4.47 17.45 8.39
CA ASP A 71 4.22 18.36 9.51
C ASP A 71 2.73 18.70 9.68
N GLU A 72 1.87 18.31 8.72
CA GLU A 72 0.44 18.64 8.67
C GLU A 72 -0.46 17.43 8.93
N VAL A 73 0.10 16.35 9.49
CA VAL A 73 -0.62 15.07 9.70
C VAL A 73 -1.88 15.25 10.53
N ASP A 74 -1.87 16.08 11.58
CA ASP A 74 -3.05 16.27 12.43
C ASP A 74 -4.19 16.95 11.64
N LYS A 75 -3.87 17.99 10.85
CA LYS A 75 -4.84 18.67 9.97
C LYS A 75 -5.35 17.73 8.88
N LEU A 76 -4.48 16.87 8.34
CA LEU A 76 -4.88 15.86 7.37
C LEU A 76 -5.84 14.85 8.00
N CYS A 77 -5.59 14.40 9.23
CA CYS A 77 -6.47 13.49 9.95
C CYS A 77 -7.85 14.13 10.20
N GLU A 78 -7.90 15.39 10.61
CA GLU A 78 -9.15 16.15 10.75
C GLU A 78 -9.89 16.25 9.42
N LYS A 79 -9.19 16.58 8.33
CA LYS A 79 -9.76 16.63 6.98
C LYS A 79 -10.30 15.27 6.57
N LEU A 80 -9.54 14.19 6.76
CA LEU A 80 -9.98 12.83 6.46
C LEU A 80 -11.21 12.41 7.26
N LEU A 81 -11.29 12.76 8.54
CA LEU A 81 -12.46 12.48 9.37
C LEU A 81 -13.69 13.23 8.85
N TRP A 82 -13.52 14.50 8.47
CA TRP A 82 -14.57 15.28 7.85
C TRP A 82 -15.04 14.66 6.51
N GLU A 83 -14.10 14.23 5.66
CA GLU A 83 -14.40 13.58 4.37
C GLU A 83 -15.17 12.26 4.55
N VAL A 84 -14.79 11.46 5.55
CA VAL A 84 -15.50 10.21 5.88
C VAL A 84 -16.90 10.51 6.39
N HIS A 85 -17.05 11.54 7.24
CA HIS A 85 -18.35 11.96 7.73
C HIS A 85 -19.26 12.42 6.58
N GLU A 86 -18.77 13.28 5.68
CA GLU A 86 -19.50 13.73 4.50
C GLU A 86 -19.88 12.59 3.58
N THR A 87 -18.96 11.65 3.33
CA THR A 87 -19.24 10.48 2.49
C THR A 87 -20.33 9.60 3.11
N ASN A 88 -20.29 9.38 4.43
CA ASN A 88 -21.32 8.63 5.13
C ASN A 88 -22.68 9.33 5.03
N TRP A 89 -22.70 10.65 5.24
CA TRP A 89 -23.91 11.46 5.11
C TRP A 89 -24.48 11.42 3.69
N HIS A 90 -23.63 11.41 2.65
CA HIS A 90 -24.06 11.25 1.26
C HIS A 90 -24.75 9.90 1.01
N CYS A 91 -24.19 8.81 1.55
CA CYS A 91 -24.82 7.50 1.49
C CYS A 91 -26.18 7.48 2.21
N GLU A 92 -26.27 8.11 3.39
CA GLU A 92 -27.52 8.22 4.15
C GLU A 92 -28.58 9.01 3.38
N LEU A 93 -28.21 10.12 2.73
CA LEU A 93 -29.13 10.92 1.92
C LEU A 93 -29.62 10.14 0.69
N HIS A 94 -28.74 9.43 -0.01
CA HIS A 94 -29.14 8.58 -1.14
C HIS A 94 -30.14 7.50 -0.71
N VAL A 95 -29.90 6.84 0.43
CA VAL A 95 -30.82 5.84 0.96
C VAL A 95 -32.16 6.47 1.35
N LEU A 96 -32.14 7.69 1.90
CA LEU A 96 -33.35 8.43 2.24
C LEU A 96 -34.15 8.81 0.99
N ASP A 97 -33.50 9.35 -0.04
CA ASP A 97 -34.13 9.73 -1.31
C ASP A 97 -34.78 8.52 -1.99
N ALA A 98 -34.06 7.40 -2.07
CA ALA A 98 -34.57 6.15 -2.64
C ALA A 98 -35.83 5.65 -1.92
N ARG A 99 -35.91 5.83 -0.60
CA ARG A 99 -37.07 5.45 0.21
C ARG A 99 -38.24 6.44 0.06
N LEU A 100 -37.97 7.73 -0.01
CA LEU A 100 -39.01 8.76 -0.14
C LEU A 100 -39.70 8.72 -1.51
N LEU A 101 -38.94 8.47 -2.57
CA LEU A 101 -39.43 8.50 -3.95
C LEU A 101 -39.96 7.15 -4.46
N ASP A 102 -39.91 6.09 -3.64
CA ASP A 102 -40.20 4.71 -4.03
C ASP A 102 -39.53 4.37 -5.37
N MET A 103 -38.21 4.57 -5.44
CA MET A 103 -37.40 4.43 -6.65
C MET A 103 -37.46 3.01 -7.26
N SER A 104 -38.08 2.04 -6.57
CA SER A 104 -38.34 0.68 -7.08
C SER A 104 -39.13 0.65 -8.39
N LYS A 105 -39.92 1.69 -8.67
CA LYS A 105 -40.76 1.82 -9.87
C LYS A 105 -40.12 2.66 -10.98
N TRP A 106 -38.96 3.26 -10.70
CA TRP A 106 -38.32 4.20 -11.61
C TRP A 106 -37.49 3.46 -12.65
N SER A 107 -37.41 4.01 -13.86
CA SER A 107 -36.44 3.53 -14.85
C SER A 107 -35.03 4.00 -14.45
N SER A 108 -34.01 3.23 -14.82
CA SER A 108 -32.61 3.54 -14.50
C SER A 108 -32.19 4.95 -14.92
N MET A 109 -32.73 5.47 -16.02
CA MET A 109 -32.46 6.83 -16.49
C MET A 109 -32.95 7.90 -15.52
N HIS A 110 -34.16 7.74 -14.95
CA HIS A 110 -34.69 8.69 -13.97
C HIS A 110 -33.93 8.59 -12.65
N CYS A 111 -33.50 7.39 -12.24
CA CYS A 111 -32.63 7.24 -11.07
C CYS A 111 -31.34 8.04 -11.27
N TRP A 112 -30.60 7.83 -12.37
CA TRP A 112 -29.36 8.56 -12.63
C TRP A 112 -29.54 10.07 -12.72
N GLU A 113 -30.67 10.56 -13.24
CA GLU A 113 -30.95 11.99 -13.26
C GLU A 113 -31.16 12.56 -11.85
N CYS A 114 -31.89 11.85 -10.99
CA CYS A 114 -32.04 12.22 -9.58
C CYS A 114 -30.72 12.14 -8.81
N GLU A 115 -29.94 11.09 -9.01
CA GLU A 115 -28.62 10.95 -8.40
C GLU A 115 -27.67 12.06 -8.85
N ALA A 116 -27.72 12.45 -10.12
CA ALA A 116 -26.96 13.60 -10.62
C ALA A 116 -27.42 14.93 -10.00
N GLN A 117 -28.70 15.07 -9.66
CA GLN A 117 -29.20 16.24 -8.93
C GLN A 117 -28.79 16.23 -7.45
N LEU A 118 -28.84 15.06 -6.79
CA LEU A 118 -28.34 14.89 -5.42
C LEU A 118 -26.84 15.18 -5.33
N ALA A 119 -26.05 14.69 -6.29
CA ALA A 119 -24.61 14.92 -6.34
C ALA A 119 -24.25 16.42 -6.45
N LYS A 120 -25.14 17.28 -7.01
CA LYS A 120 -24.91 18.73 -7.06
C LYS A 120 -24.94 19.40 -5.70
N VAL A 121 -25.60 18.80 -4.70
CA VAL A 121 -25.55 19.31 -3.30
C VAL A 121 -24.11 19.34 -2.78
N TRP A 122 -23.23 18.50 -3.35
CA TRP A 122 -21.81 18.40 -2.99
C TRP A 122 -20.87 18.95 -4.05
N ASP A 123 -21.29 19.91 -4.90
CA ASP A 123 -20.38 20.48 -5.88
C ASP A 123 -19.09 20.99 -5.21
N LYS A 124 -17.95 20.63 -5.80
CA LYS A 124 -16.62 20.75 -5.18
C LYS A 124 -16.23 22.18 -4.89
N GLN A 125 -16.86 23.13 -5.58
CA GLN A 125 -16.62 24.55 -5.38
C GLN A 125 -17.08 25.04 -4.00
N ASP A 126 -18.12 24.41 -3.44
CA ASP A 126 -18.72 24.84 -2.18
C ASP A 126 -18.37 23.92 -1.00
N SER A 127 -18.10 22.64 -1.25
CA SER A 127 -17.83 21.65 -0.20
C SER A 127 -16.37 21.61 0.26
N GLY A 128 -15.40 21.98 -0.58
CA GLY A 128 -13.97 21.87 -0.25
C GLY A 128 -13.45 20.43 -0.14
N SER A 129 -14.24 19.44 -0.58
CA SER A 129 -13.88 18.02 -0.53
C SER A 129 -12.75 17.70 -1.52
N GLY A 130 -11.73 16.99 -1.02
CA GLY A 130 -10.64 16.42 -1.80
C GLY A 130 -10.99 15.08 -2.44
N LEU A 131 -12.13 14.48 -2.07
CA LEU A 131 -12.61 13.22 -2.62
C LEU A 131 -13.67 13.46 -3.70
N THR A 132 -13.92 12.46 -4.52
CA THR A 132 -14.99 12.48 -5.51
C THR A 132 -15.69 11.15 -5.43
N VAL A 133 -16.90 11.16 -4.89
CA VAL A 133 -17.74 9.98 -4.87
C VAL A 133 -18.47 9.95 -6.21
N ALA A 134 -18.13 9.00 -7.06
CA ALA A 134 -18.89 8.78 -8.27
C ALA A 134 -20.25 8.16 -7.89
N PRO A 135 -21.36 8.57 -8.54
CA PRO A 135 -22.64 7.88 -8.39
C PRO A 135 -22.49 6.41 -8.82
N CYS A 136 -23.20 5.52 -8.13
CA CYS A 136 -23.07 4.07 -8.24
C CYS A 136 -24.13 3.40 -9.11
#